data_AF-E9ERC8-F1
#
_entry.id   AF-E9ERC8-F1
#
_cell.length_a   1.000
_cell.length_b   1.000
_cell.length_c   1.000
_cell.angle_alpha   90.00
_cell.angle_beta   90.00
_cell.angle_gamma   90.00
#
_symmetry.space_group_name_H-M   'P 1'
#
loop_
_entity.id
_entity.type
_entity.pdbx_description
1 polymer ?
#
loop_
_entity_poly.entity_id
_entity_poly.type
_entity_poly.pdbx_seq_one_letter_code
_entity_poly.pdbx_strand_id
1 'polypeptide(L)'
;MDYNLLSTPPKCLADFNLVPIGTGEASIAEELAEVERLLKHTGVKHTMQTTGTVLEGTWDEVVNAIGKAHAAVHQRGVAKVQSEIRIGTKNR
;
A
#
# COMPACT_ATOMS: atom_id res chain seq x y z
N MET A 1 12.15 26.51 -12.97
CA MET A 1 12.50 25.25 -12.27
C MET A 1 12.13 24.14 -13.22
N ASP A 2 13.07 23.27 -13.58
CA ASP A 2 12.77 22.10 -14.41
C ASP A 2 12.29 20.97 -13.51
N TYR A 3 10.99 20.66 -13.57
CA TYR A 3 10.38 19.63 -12.74
C TYR A 3 10.85 18.21 -13.10
N ASN A 4 11.39 17.99 -14.31
CA ASN A 4 11.89 16.68 -14.73
C ASN A 4 13.17 16.25 -14.01
N LEU A 5 13.88 17.21 -13.40
CA LEU A 5 15.12 16.96 -12.64
C LEU A 5 14.86 16.68 -11.15
N LEU A 6 13.60 16.73 -10.71
CA LEU A 6 13.26 16.46 -9.31
C LEU A 6 13.24 14.96 -9.05
N SER A 7 14.05 14.50 -8.09
CA SER A 7 13.95 13.15 -7.55
C SER A 7 12.88 13.07 -6.46
N THR A 8 12.26 11.91 -6.32
CA THR A 8 11.38 11.62 -5.19
C THR A 8 12.19 11.54 -3.88
N PRO A 9 11.56 11.76 -2.71
CA PRO A 9 12.26 11.66 -1.44
C PRO A 9 12.87 10.27 -1.22
N PRO A 10 14.10 10.17 -0.69
CA PRO A 10 14.80 8.90 -0.55
C PRO A 10 14.18 7.97 0.51
N LYS A 11 13.35 8.52 1.41
CA LYS A 11 12.62 7.76 2.42
C LYS A 11 11.23 8.34 2.65
N CYS A 12 10.28 7.47 2.91
CA CYS A 12 8.94 7.82 3.35
C CYS A 12 8.42 6.83 4.38
N LEU A 13 7.42 7.29 5.14
CA LEU A 13 6.58 6.48 5.99
C LEU A 13 5.14 6.64 5.50
N ALA A 14 4.51 5.55 5.08
CA ALA A 14 3.14 5.58 4.60
C ALA A 14 2.25 4.71 5.48
N ASP A 15 1.20 5.31 6.04
CA ASP A 15 0.08 4.56 6.60
C ASP A 15 -0.96 4.40 5.49
N PHE A 16 -1.24 3.17 5.07
CA PHE A 16 -2.22 2.88 4.04
C PHE A 16 -3.32 1.94 4.55
N ASN A 17 -4.55 2.27 4.18
CA ASN A 17 -5.73 1.45 4.39
C ASN A 17 -6.30 1.06 3.03
N LEU A 18 -6.66 -0.22 2.85
CA LEU A 18 -7.18 -0.76 1.60
C LEU A 18 -8.55 -1.38 1.85
N VAL A 19 -9.53 -0.89 1.09
CA VAL A 19 -10.93 -1.29 1.19
C VAL A 19 -11.40 -1.80 -0.18
N PRO A 20 -11.63 -3.11 -0.34
CA PRO A 20 -12.29 -3.63 -1.51
C PRO A 20 -13.78 -3.23 -1.48
N ILE A 21 -14.32 -2.82 -2.63
CA ILE A 21 -15.70 -2.37 -2.76
C ILE A 21 -16.44 -3.29 -3.72
N GLY A 22 -17.62 -3.75 -3.30
CA GLY A 22 -18.50 -4.58 -4.13
C GLY A 22 -18.12 -6.06 -4.14
N THR A 23 -17.55 -6.57 -3.04
CA THR A 23 -17.22 -8.00 -2.85
C THR A 23 -18.47 -8.88 -2.71
N GLY A 24 -19.63 -8.28 -2.42
CA GLY A 24 -20.88 -9.02 -2.14
C GLY A 24 -20.95 -9.59 -0.72
N GLU A 25 -19.85 -9.52 0.04
CA GLU A 25 -19.74 -9.99 1.41
C GLU A 25 -19.28 -8.86 2.36
N ALA A 26 -19.65 -8.95 3.63
CA ALA A 26 -19.25 -7.96 4.64
C ALA A 26 -17.79 -8.13 5.11
N SER A 27 -17.23 -9.33 4.94
CA SER A 27 -15.85 -9.64 5.35
C SER A 27 -14.87 -9.32 4.23
N ILE A 28 -13.70 -8.83 4.60
CA ILE A 28 -12.56 -8.55 3.69
C ILE A 28 -11.28 -9.26 4.17
N ALA A 29 -11.43 -10.25 5.05
CA ALA A 29 -10.31 -10.88 5.75
C ALA A 29 -9.35 -11.61 4.79
N GLU A 30 -9.88 -12.21 3.73
CA GLU A 30 -9.05 -12.94 2.76
C GLU A 30 -8.20 -12.01 1.89
N GLU A 31 -8.75 -10.85 1.50
CA GLU A 31 -8.04 -9.81 0.78
C GLU A 31 -6.92 -9.23 1.64
N LEU A 32 -7.20 -8.95 2.93
CA LEU A 32 -6.19 -8.47 3.87
C LEU A 32 -5.09 -9.51 4.10
N ALA A 33 -5.44 -10.79 4.21
CA ALA A 33 -4.46 -11.87 4.34
C ALA A 33 -3.56 -11.98 3.09
N GLU A 34 -4.09 -11.71 1.91
CA GLU A 34 -3.30 -11.70 0.68
C GLU A 34 -2.34 -10.50 0.62
N VAL A 35 -2.81 -9.31 1.02
CA VAL A 35 -1.94 -8.13 1.15
C VAL A 35 -0.83 -8.39 2.17
N GLU A 36 -1.11 -9.05 3.29
CA GLU A 36 -0.09 -9.42 4.27
C GLU A 36 0.99 -10.35 3.68
N ARG A 37 0.58 -11.39 2.93
CA ARG A 37 1.53 -12.29 2.24
C ARG A 37 2.38 -11.54 1.24
N LEU A 38 1.78 -10.64 0.46
CA LEU A 38 2.49 -9.80 -0.50
C LEU A 38 3.54 -8.93 0.21
N LEU A 39 3.19 -8.24 1.30
CA LEU A 39 4.11 -7.37 2.02
C LEU A 39 5.27 -8.14 2.66
N LYS A 40 5.01 -9.35 3.15
CA LYS A 40 6.08 -10.26 3.61
C LYS A 40 7.02 -10.67 2.47
N HIS A 41 6.50 -10.87 1.27
CA HIS A 41 7.29 -11.23 0.09
C HIS A 41 8.11 -10.05 -0.47
N THR A 42 7.58 -8.82 -0.46
CA THR A 42 8.30 -7.65 -0.97
C THR A 42 9.51 -7.28 -0.11
N GLY A 43 9.54 -7.72 1.15
CA GLY A 43 10.60 -7.38 2.10
C GLY A 43 10.56 -5.92 2.57
N VAL A 44 9.53 -5.15 2.18
CA VAL A 44 9.36 -3.78 2.67
C VAL A 44 9.08 -3.83 4.16
N LYS A 45 9.71 -2.94 4.93
CA LYS A 45 9.47 -2.86 6.37
C LYS A 45 8.03 -2.42 6.59
N HIS A 46 7.25 -3.26 7.26
CA HIS A 46 5.83 -3.00 7.48
C HIS A 46 5.37 -3.39 8.88
N THR A 47 4.33 -2.70 9.35
CA THR A 47 3.62 -3.01 10.58
C THR A 47 2.12 -2.94 10.31
N MET A 48 1.43 -4.06 10.42
CA MET A 48 -0.03 -4.10 10.31
C MET A 48 -0.67 -3.66 11.64
N GLN A 49 -1.70 -2.83 11.55
CA GLN A 49 -2.51 -2.33 12.65
C GLN A 49 -3.99 -2.64 12.38
N THR A 50 -4.84 -2.39 13.37
CA THR A 50 -6.29 -2.61 13.23
C THR A 50 -6.95 -1.72 12.17
N THR A 51 -6.38 -0.55 11.88
CA THR A 51 -6.98 0.46 10.99
C THR A 51 -6.19 0.70 9.70
N GLY A 52 -5.11 -0.05 9.45
CA GLY A 52 -4.23 0.17 8.31
C GLY A 52 -2.91 -0.58 8.42
N THR A 53 -2.02 -0.34 7.48
CA THR A 53 -0.67 -0.89 7.46
C THR A 53 0.34 0.21 7.22
N VAL A 54 1.33 0.31 8.11
CA VAL A 54 2.41 1.27 8.00
C VAL A 54 3.55 0.63 7.21
N LEU A 55 4.01 1.29 6.15
CA LEU A 55 5.16 0.92 5.33
C LEU A 55 6.28 1.96 5.50
N GLU A 56 7.52 1.48 5.62
CA GLU A 56 8.73 2.30 5.66
C GLU A 56 9.71 1.84 4.58
N GLY A 57 10.22 2.78 3.78
CA GLY A 57 11.15 2.47 2.70
C GLY A 57 11.45 3.69 1.84
N THR A 58 12.04 3.47 0.67
CA THR A 58 12.11 4.50 -0.38
C THR A 58 10.71 4.81 -0.90
N TRP A 59 10.55 5.99 -1.51
CA TRP A 59 9.28 6.37 -2.14
C TRP A 59 8.78 5.27 -3.07
N ASP A 60 9.63 4.82 -3.99
CA ASP A 60 9.28 3.85 -5.03
C ASP A 60 8.92 2.48 -4.46
N GLU A 61 9.68 1.97 -3.48
CA GLU A 61 9.35 0.69 -2.82
C GLU A 61 7.97 0.73 -2.16
N VAL A 62 7.66 1.81 -1.45
CA VAL A 62 6.41 1.97 -0.71
C VAL A 62 5.23 2.10 -1.67
N VAL A 63 5.29 3.00 -2.66
CA VAL A 63 4.16 3.16 -3.60
C VAL A 63 4.00 1.95 -4.52
N ASN A 64 5.09 1.25 -4.86
CA ASN A 64 5.03 0.01 -5.62
C ASN A 64 4.37 -1.12 -4.82
N ALA A 65 4.69 -1.24 -3.53
CA ALA A 65 4.04 -2.21 -2.65
C ALA A 65 2.53 -1.96 -2.53
N ILE A 66 2.11 -0.70 -2.39
CA ILE A 66 0.68 -0.33 -2.37
C ILE A 66 0.01 -0.68 -3.71
N GLY A 67 0.63 -0.33 -4.84
CA GLY A 67 0.09 -0.67 -6.16
C GLY A 67 -0.06 -2.19 -6.38
N LYS A 68 0.92 -2.98 -5.91
CA LYS A 68 0.85 -4.45 -5.92
C LYS A 68 -0.25 -5.00 -5.01
N ALA A 69 -0.51 -4.35 -3.86
CA ALA A 69 -1.63 -4.73 -2.99
C ALA A 69 -2.97 -4.56 -3.70
N HIS A 70 -3.19 -3.46 -4.43
CA HIS A 70 -4.37 -3.31 -5.29
C HIS A 70 -4.46 -4.41 -6.34
N ALA A 71 -3.36 -4.72 -7.03
CA ALA A 71 -3.34 -5.76 -8.05
C ALA A 71 -3.68 -7.16 -7.49
N ALA A 72 -3.14 -7.51 -6.32
CA ALA A 72 -3.43 -8.76 -5.63
C ALA A 72 -4.92 -8.90 -5.28
N VAL A 73 -5.54 -7.81 -4.80
CA VAL A 73 -6.98 -7.80 -4.50
C VAL A 73 -7.83 -7.88 -5.77
N HIS A 74 -7.42 -7.23 -6.86
CA HIS A 74 -8.11 -7.36 -8.15
C HIS A 74 -8.05 -8.78 -8.72
N GLN A 75 -6.95 -9.52 -8.53
CA GLN A 75 -6.83 -10.92 -8.96
C GLN A 75 -7.84 -11.84 -8.27
N ARG A 76 -8.42 -11.41 -7.15
CA ARG A 76 -9.49 -12.11 -6.42
C ARG A 76 -10.90 -11.79 -6.94
N GLY A 77 -11.01 -11.04 -8.04
CA GLY A 77 -12.29 -10.71 -8.67
C GLY A 77 -12.95 -9.43 -8.13
N VAL A 78 -12.28 -8.69 -7.25
CA VAL A 78 -12.79 -7.40 -6.74
C VAL A 78 -12.74 -6.36 -7.86
N ALA A 79 -13.88 -5.81 -8.24
CA ALA A 79 -13.96 -4.85 -9.34
C ALA A 79 -13.38 -3.46 -8.99
N LYS A 80 -13.48 -3.05 -7.72
CA LYS A 80 -13.04 -1.73 -7.26
C LYS A 80 -12.30 -1.84 -5.93
N VAL A 81 -11.14 -1.22 -5.84
CA VAL A 81 -10.38 -1.08 -4.60
C VAL A 81 -10.19 0.40 -4.31
N GLN A 82 -10.54 0.83 -3.10
CA GLN A 82 -10.27 2.18 -2.62
C GLN A 82 -9.22 2.12 -1.53
N SER A 83 -8.27 3.06 -1.58
CA SER A 83 -7.28 3.20 -0.53
C SER A 83 -7.17 4.62 -0.04
N GLU A 84 -6.93 4.73 1.26
CA GLU A 84 -6.55 5.97 1.92
C GLU A 84 -5.08 5.85 2.31
N ILE A 85 -4.28 6.85 1.93
CA ILE A 85 -2.83 6.81 2.14
C ILE A 85 -2.41 8.13 2.78
N ARG A 86 -1.82 8.05 3.97
CA ARG A 86 -1.11 9.15 4.61
C ARG A 86 0.38 8.90 4.49
N ILE A 87 1.04 9.64 3.62
CA ILE A 87 2.48 9.51 3.38
C ILE A 87 3.24 10.73 3.89
N GLY A 88 4.19 10.49 4.79
CA GLY A 88 5.12 11.48 5.32
C GLY A 88 6.51 11.27 4.73
N THR A 89 7.19 12.37 4.42
CA THR A 89 8.58 12.37 3.98
C THR A 89 9.37 13.34 4.84
N LYS A 90 10.66 13.08 5.01
CA LYS A 90 11.58 14.01 5.68
C LYS A 90 12.87 14.10 4.88
N ASN A 91 13.36 15.32 4.73
CA ASN A 91 14.69 15.58 4.23
C ASN A 91 15.61 15.71 5.46
N ARG A 92 16.40 14.67 5.74
CA ARG A 92 17.27 14.42 6.92
C ARG A 92 16.68 13.48 7.98
#